data_AF-A0A7Y2VDK1-F1
#
_entry.id   AF-A0A7Y2VDK1-F1
#
_cell.length_a   1.000
_cell.length_b   1.000
_cell.length_c   1.000
_cell.angle_alpha   90.00
_cell.angle_beta   90.00
_cell.angle_gamma   90.00
#
_symmetry.space_group_name_H-M   'P 1'
#
loop_
_entity.id
_entity.type
_entity.pdbx_description
1 polymer ?
#
loop_
_entity_poly.entity_id
_entity_poly.type
_entity_poly.pdbx_seq_one_letter_code
_entity_poly.pdbx_strand_id
1 'polypeptide(L)'
;MSIPSDFAAFSASLAADMPDELWPEALKALWYDGKGDWNGAHNIAQDIPTVMGSWIHAYLHRKEGDKWNAGYWYGRANREFPSVGLEMEFKELVSAVIRSCTF
;
A
#
# COMPACT_ATOMS: atom_id res chain seq x y z
N MET A 1 2.65 18.86 4.21
CA MET A 1 1.51 18.72 3.28
C MET A 1 0.41 17.92 3.96
N SER A 2 -0.84 18.13 3.57
CA SER A 2 -1.95 17.30 4.04
C SER A 2 -1.90 15.91 3.40
N ILE A 3 -2.60 14.95 4.00
CA ILE A 3 -2.87 13.65 3.38
C ILE A 3 -3.52 13.89 2.00
N PRO A 4 -3.15 13.14 0.94
CA PRO A 4 -3.76 13.27 -0.38
C PRO A 4 -5.27 12.99 -0.30
N SER A 5 -6.08 13.79 -1.00
CA SER A 5 -7.54 13.63 -1.01
C SER A 5 -8.02 12.41 -1.79
N ASP A 6 -7.22 11.96 -2.76
CA ASP A 6 -7.53 10.85 -3.66
C ASP A 6 -6.25 10.25 -4.29
N PHE A 7 -6.44 9.25 -5.16
CA PHE A 7 -5.35 8.60 -5.88
C PHE A 7 -4.58 9.54 -6.82
N ALA A 8 -5.23 10.53 -7.42
CA ALA A 8 -4.56 11.46 -8.33
C ALA A 8 -3.61 12.38 -7.55
N ALA A 9 -4.05 12.89 -6.41
CA ALA A 9 -3.23 13.67 -5.48
C ALA A 9 -2.06 12.83 -4.94
N PHE A 10 -2.30 11.56 -4.60
CA PHE A 10 -1.24 10.63 -4.21
C PHE A 10 -0.24 10.42 -5.35
N SER A 11 -0.72 10.17 -6.58
CA SER A 11 0.16 9.96 -7.74
C SER A 11 1.02 11.18 -8.04
N ALA A 12 0.45 12.39 -7.93
CA ALA A 12 1.19 13.64 -8.09
C ALA A 12 2.33 13.78 -7.06
N SER A 13 2.14 13.26 -5.84
CA SER A 13 3.15 13.30 -4.79
C SER A 13 4.40 12.46 -5.09
N LEU A 14 4.33 11.52 -6.04
CA LEU A 14 5.48 10.69 -6.43
C LEU A 14 6.57 11.51 -7.16
N ALA A 15 6.26 12.75 -7.56
CA ALA A 15 7.25 13.68 -8.08
C ALA A 15 8.21 14.21 -7.00
N ALA A 16 7.87 14.08 -5.72
CA ALA A 16 8.75 14.45 -4.61
C ALA A 16 9.84 13.40 -4.35
N ASP A 17 10.87 13.80 -3.61
CA ASP A 17 11.99 12.94 -3.22
C ASP A 17 11.65 12.03 -2.02
N MET A 18 10.70 12.45 -1.18
CA MET A 18 10.25 11.71 0.00
C MET A 18 8.76 11.94 0.25
N PRO A 19 8.04 10.96 0.86
CA PRO A 19 6.68 11.20 1.31
C PRO A 19 6.69 12.17 2.50
N ASP A 20 5.53 12.72 2.81
CA ASP A 20 5.41 13.58 4.00
C ASP A 20 5.67 12.77 5.28
N GLU A 21 6.47 13.32 6.19
CA GLU A 21 6.82 12.68 7.46
C GLU A 21 5.60 12.47 8.36
N LEU A 22 4.55 13.27 8.22
CA LEU A 22 3.33 13.16 9.00
C LEU A 22 2.31 12.18 8.41
N TRP A 23 2.58 11.60 7.24
CA TRP A 23 1.68 10.60 6.67
C TRP A 23 1.68 9.31 7.50
N PRO A 24 0.52 8.63 7.61
CA PRO A 24 0.44 7.30 8.17
C PRO A 24 1.38 6.34 7.44
N GLU A 25 1.98 5.40 8.19
CA GLU A 25 2.95 4.44 7.68
C GLU A 25 2.42 3.64 6.49
N ALA A 26 1.13 3.26 6.53
CA ALA A 26 0.47 2.58 5.42
C ALA A 26 0.53 3.36 4.11
N LEU A 27 0.39 4.69 4.17
CA LEU A 27 0.45 5.55 2.98
C LEU A 27 1.90 5.76 2.51
N LYS A 28 2.85 5.88 3.45
CA LYS A 28 4.28 5.93 3.13
C LYS A 28 4.74 4.64 2.45
N ALA A 29 4.33 3.47 2.94
CA ALA A 29 4.65 2.18 2.33
C ALA A 29 4.21 2.13 0.85
N LEU A 30 2.96 2.51 0.58
CA LEU A 30 2.45 2.58 -0.80
C LEU A 30 3.17 3.63 -1.65
N TRP A 31 3.61 4.76 -1.06
CA TRP A 31 4.38 5.78 -1.77
C TRP A 31 5.74 5.23 -2.23
N TYR A 32 6.46 4.53 -1.35
CA TYR A 32 7.73 3.89 -1.72
C TYR A 32 7.53 2.86 -2.83
N ASP A 33 6.49 2.02 -2.73
CA ASP A 33 6.17 1.06 -3.80
C ASP A 33 5.84 1.76 -5.13
N GLY A 34 5.10 2.87 -5.09
CA GLY A 34 4.77 3.70 -6.24
C GLY A 34 5.98 4.37 -6.89
N LYS A 35 7.06 4.60 -6.13
CA LYS A 35 8.37 5.05 -6.64
C LYS A 35 9.24 3.91 -7.18
N GLY A 36 8.78 2.66 -7.05
CA GLY A 36 9.55 1.47 -7.40
C GLY A 36 10.48 0.96 -6.29
N ASP A 37 10.42 1.53 -5.09
CA ASP A 37 11.16 1.04 -3.92
C ASP A 37 10.33 0.01 -3.14
N TRP A 38 10.29 -1.21 -3.69
CA TRP A 38 9.61 -2.34 -3.06
C TRP A 38 10.18 -2.67 -1.68
N ASN A 39 11.50 -2.56 -1.47
CA ASN A 39 12.14 -2.86 -0.20
C ASN A 39 11.71 -1.86 0.88
N GLY A 40 11.71 -0.56 0.57
CA GLY A 40 11.23 0.48 1.47
C GLY A 40 9.76 0.27 1.83
N ALA A 41 8.92 -0.08 0.85
CA ALA A 41 7.53 -0.40 1.08
C ALA A 41 7.33 -1.61 2.01
N HIS A 42 8.04 -2.71 1.73
CA HIS A 42 7.96 -3.95 2.50
C HIS A 42 8.45 -3.75 3.94
N ASN A 43 9.56 -3.02 4.12
CA ASN A 43 10.12 -2.73 5.43
C ASN A 43 9.18 -1.94 6.32
N ILE A 44 8.36 -1.04 5.75
CA ILE A 44 7.33 -0.33 6.51
C ILE A 44 6.12 -1.26 6.75
N ALA A 45 5.67 -1.97 5.72
CA ALA A 45 4.45 -2.80 5.80
C ALA A 45 4.55 -3.93 6.83
N GLN A 46 5.73 -4.53 7.01
CA GLN A 46 5.95 -5.59 8.02
C GLN A 46 5.70 -5.12 9.46
N ASP A 47 5.88 -3.82 9.74
CA ASP A 47 5.74 -3.24 11.08
C ASP A 47 4.32 -2.70 11.35
N ILE A 48 3.36 -2.92 10.42
CA ILE A 48 1.97 -2.49 10.56
C ILE A 48 1.08 -3.70 10.90
N PRO A 49 0.84 -4.02 12.20
CA PRO A 49 0.07 -5.19 12.62
C PRO A 49 -1.45 -4.96 12.52
N THR A 50 -1.95 -4.52 11.35
CA THR A 50 -3.36 -4.24 11.10
C THR A 50 -3.87 -5.00 9.86
N VAL A 51 -5.19 -5.04 9.68
CA VAL A 51 -5.83 -5.56 8.46
C VAL A 51 -5.36 -4.81 7.22
N MET A 52 -5.16 -3.48 7.33
CA MET A 52 -4.65 -2.66 6.24
C MET A 52 -3.18 -2.97 5.94
N GLY A 53 -2.33 -3.07 6.97
CA GLY A 53 -0.93 -3.46 6.82
C GLY A 53 -0.78 -4.84 6.17
N SER A 54 -1.61 -5.79 6.60
CA SER A 54 -1.66 -7.13 6.01
C SER A 54 -2.05 -7.11 4.53
N TRP A 55 -2.98 -6.24 4.11
CA TRP A 55 -3.35 -6.11 2.70
C TRP A 55 -2.21 -5.52 1.86
N ILE A 56 -1.52 -4.49 2.36
CA ILE A 56 -0.33 -3.93 1.70
C ILE A 56 0.74 -5.01 1.55
N HIS A 57 1.01 -5.77 2.61
CA HIS A 57 1.99 -6.86 2.62
C HIS A 57 1.62 -7.96 1.60
N ALA A 58 0.34 -8.33 1.52
CA ALA A 58 -0.16 -9.29 0.54
C ALA A 58 0.09 -8.84 -0.90
N TYR A 59 -0.22 -7.58 -1.19
CA TYR A 59 0.01 -6.97 -2.50
C TYR A 59 1.51 -6.96 -2.86
N LEU A 60 2.39 -6.63 -1.91
CA LEU A 60 3.84 -6.59 -2.14
C LEU A 60 4.40 -7.99 -2.48
N HIS A 61 3.99 -9.04 -1.76
CA HIS A 61 4.35 -10.43 -2.10
C HIS A 61 3.77 -10.87 -3.45
N ARG A 62 2.56 -10.42 -3.77
CA ARG A 62 1.96 -10.69 -5.07
C ARG A 62 2.76 -10.04 -6.20
N LYS A 63 3.25 -8.82 -5.99
CA LYS A 63 4.04 -8.05 -6.96
C LYS A 63 5.42 -8.67 -7.23
N GLU A 64 6.10 -9.21 -6.22
CA GLU A 64 7.37 -9.93 -6.40
C GLU A 64 7.21 -11.35 -6.99
N GLY A 65 6.00 -11.90 -6.94
CA GLY A 65 5.67 -13.21 -7.49
C GLY A 65 5.52 -14.35 -6.48
N ASP A 66 5.65 -14.08 -5.17
CA ASP A 66 5.38 -15.05 -4.11
C ASP A 66 3.87 -15.16 -3.83
N LYS A 67 3.20 -15.96 -4.67
CA LYS A 67 1.75 -16.17 -4.55
C LYS A 67 1.34 -16.87 -3.26
N TRP A 68 2.20 -17.74 -2.71
CA TRP A 68 1.87 -18.50 -1.51
C TRP A 68 1.84 -17.56 -0.29
N ASN A 69 2.88 -16.75 -0.14
CA ASN A 69 2.97 -15.81 0.96
C ASN A 69 1.96 -14.66 0.80
N ALA A 70 1.75 -14.18 -0.43
CA ALA A 70 0.65 -13.26 -0.72
C ALA A 70 -0.70 -13.82 -0.26
N GLY A 71 -0.99 -15.10 -0.53
CA GLY A 71 -2.21 -15.77 -0.08
C GLY A 71 -2.36 -15.80 1.44
N TYR A 72 -1.27 -16.10 2.17
CA TYR A 72 -1.25 -16.03 3.63
C TYR A 72 -1.65 -14.63 4.13
N TRP A 73 -1.03 -13.58 3.59
CA TRP A 73 -1.30 -12.20 4.01
C TRP A 73 -2.68 -11.68 3.57
N TYR A 74 -3.20 -12.09 2.41
CA TYR A 74 -4.59 -11.80 2.03
C TYR A 74 -5.56 -12.40 3.05
N GLY A 75 -5.30 -13.63 3.51
CA GLY A 75 -6.05 -14.24 4.61
C GLY A 75 -5.99 -13.42 5.91
N ARG A 76 -4.81 -12.91 6.28
CA ARG A 76 -4.62 -12.00 7.42
C ARG A 76 -5.37 -10.67 7.25
N ALA A 77 -5.55 -10.22 6.01
CA ALA A 77 -6.33 -9.04 5.65
C ALA A 77 -7.84 -9.32 5.52
N ASN A 78 -8.32 -10.55 5.78
CA ASN A 78 -9.70 -10.98 5.56
C ASN A 78 -10.17 -10.72 4.11
N ARG A 79 -9.31 -11.02 3.14
CA ARG A 79 -9.54 -10.80 1.70
C ARG A 79 -9.25 -12.07 0.92
N GLU A 80 -9.99 -12.24 -0.17
CA GLU A 80 -9.67 -13.25 -1.17
C GLU A 80 -8.49 -12.78 -2.04
N PHE A 81 -7.84 -13.73 -2.70
CA PHE A 81 -6.80 -13.42 -3.67
C PHE A 81 -7.40 -12.64 -4.85
N PRO A 82 -6.92 -11.42 -5.17
CA PRO A 82 -7.56 -10.58 -6.17
C PRO A 82 -7.48 -11.14 -7.58
N SER A 83 -8.58 -11.01 -8.33
CA SER A 83 -8.65 -11.33 -9.76
C SER A 83 -8.27 -10.16 -10.67
N VAL A 84 -8.20 -8.94 -10.12
CA VAL A 84 -7.79 -7.72 -10.84
C VAL A 84 -6.27 -7.62 -11.00
N GLY A 85 -5.81 -6.84 -11.97
CA GLY A 85 -4.37 -6.59 -12.15
C GLY A 85 -3.73 -5.82 -10.99
N LEU A 86 -2.40 -5.89 -10.87
CA LEU A 86 -1.62 -5.21 -9.81
C LEU A 86 -1.86 -3.70 -9.76
N GLU A 87 -1.95 -3.03 -10.92
CA GLU A 87 -2.20 -1.58 -10.98
C GLU A 87 -3.57 -1.20 -10.41
N MET A 88 -4.60 -1.99 -10.72
CA MET A 88 -5.95 -1.77 -10.21
C MET A 88 -6.02 -1.99 -8.70
N GLU A 89 -5.41 -3.07 -8.21
CA GLU A 89 -5.32 -3.32 -6.78
C GLU A 89 -4.53 -2.23 -6.04
N PHE A 90 -3.40 -1.77 -6.60
CA PHE A 90 -2.62 -0.68 -6.02
C PHE A 90 -3.45 0.59 -5.85
N LYS A 91 -4.23 0.96 -6.87
CA LYS A 91 -5.16 2.09 -6.81
C LYS A 91 -6.24 1.91 -5.74
N GLU A 92 -6.79 0.70 -5.61
CA GLU A 92 -7.76 0.36 -4.56
C GLU A 92 -7.16 0.48 -3.16
N LEU A 93 -5.94 -0.03 -2.96
CA LEU A 93 -5.17 0.05 -1.72
C LEU A 93 -4.94 1.49 -1.29
N VAL A 94 -4.37 2.31 -2.18
CA VAL A 94 -4.13 3.75 -1.91
C VAL A 94 -5.43 4.45 -1.54
N SER A 95 -6.50 4.21 -2.31
CA SER A 95 -7.80 4.83 -2.05
C SER A 95 -8.39 4.38 -0.70
N ALA A 96 -8.18 3.12 -0.31
CA ALA A 96 -8.65 2.59 0.96
C ALA A 96 -7.87 3.17 2.14
N VAL A 97 -6.54 3.30 2.02
CA VAL A 97 -5.69 3.94 3.03
C VAL A 97 -6.12 5.40 3.21
N ILE A 98 -6.27 6.16 2.14
CA ILE A 98 -6.73 7.56 2.20
C ILE A 98 -8.08 7.67 2.92
N ARG A 99 -9.07 6.83 2.55
CA ARG A 99 -10.38 6.83 3.22
C ARG A 99 -10.30 6.48 4.71
N SER A 100 -9.37 5.62 5.12
CA SER A 100 -9.17 5.31 6.55
C SER A 100 -8.49 6.42 7.35
N CYS A 101 -7.92 7.43 6.68
CA CYS A 101 -7.29 8.58 7.33
C CYS A 101 -8.24 9.76 7.55
N THR A 102 -9.35 9.79 6.81
CA THR A 102 -10.32 10.89 6.85
C THR A 102 -11.47 10.49 7.75
N PHE A 103 -11.55 11.10 8.94
CA PHE A 103 -12.71 11.00 9.86
C PHE A 103 -13.72 12.11 9.58
#